data_AF-A0A7V8WBE2-F1
#
_entry.id   AF-A0A7V8WBE2-F1
#
_cell.length_a   1.000
_cell.length_b   1.000
_cell.length_c   1.000
_cell.angle_alpha   90.00
_cell.angle_beta   90.00
_cell.angle_gamma   90.00
#
_symmetry.space_group_name_H-M   'P 1'
#
loop_
_entity.id
_entity.type
_entity.pdbx_description
1 polymer ?
#
loop_
_entity_poly.entity_id
_entity_poly.type
_entity_poly.pdbx_seq_one_letter_code
_entity_poly.pdbx_strand_id
1 'polypeptide(L)' 'MRAAVCRAFGSPLQIEDLRLDPPQAGEVKVRVAACAICHSDIHLADGAWGGTLPAIYGHE' A
#
# COMPACT_ATOMS: atom_id res chain seq x y z
N MET A 1 5.62 3.43 -11.21
CA MET A 1 5.90 2.25 -10.36
C MET A 1 4.61 1.48 -10.20
N ARG A 2 4.65 0.16 -10.03
CA ARG A 2 3.43 -0.64 -9.81
C ARG A 2 3.18 -0.82 -8.31
N ALA A 3 1.94 -0.68 -7.87
CA ALA A 3 1.52 -0.91 -6.48
C ALA A 3 0.26 -1.78 -6.43
N ALA A 4 0.06 -2.46 -5.30
CA ALA A 4 -1.21 -3.10 -4.96
C ALA A 4 -2.09 -2.10 -4.20
N VAL A 5 -3.21 -1.70 -4.79
CA VAL A 5 -4.10 -0.65 -4.28
C VAL A 5 -5.38 -1.28 -3.73
N CYS A 6 -5.70 -0.96 -2.48
CA CYS A 6 -7.00 -1.24 -1.89
C CYS A 6 -7.96 -0.10 -2.26
N ARG A 7 -8.95 -0.38 -3.11
CA ARG A 7 -9.98 0.59 -3.53
C ARG A 7 -11.26 0.50 -2.70
N ALA A 8 -11.58 -0.68 -2.19
CA ALA A 8 -12.74 -0.95 -1.38
C ALA A 8 -12.40 -2.06 -0.38
N PHE A 9 -12.94 -1.95 0.84
CA PHE A 9 -12.73 -2.96 1.87
C PHE A 9 -13.26 -4.33 1.44
N GLY A 10 -12.53 -5.39 1.81
CA GLY A 10 -12.89 -6.79 1.51
C GLY A 10 -12.86 -7.14 0.01
N SER A 11 -12.39 -6.24 -0.85
CA SER A 11 -12.21 -6.49 -2.29
C SER A 11 -10.76 -6.84 -2.59
N PRO A 12 -10.48 -7.65 -3.63
CA PRO A 12 -9.11 -7.93 -4.06
C PRO A 12 -8.33 -6.65 -4.36
N LEU A 13 -7.05 -6.64 -3.98
CA LEU A 13 -6.14 -5.54 -4.32
C LEU A 13 -5.95 -5.45 -5.84
N GLN A 14 -5.89 -4.22 -6.35
CA GLN A 14 -5.69 -3.96 -7.77
C GLN A 14 -4.24 -3.56 -8.03
N ILE A 15 -3.60 -4.16 -9.04
CA ILE A 15 -2.25 -3.77 -9.44
C ILE A 15 -2.34 -2.59 -10.40
N GLU A 16 -1.77 -1.46 -10.01
CA GLU A 16 -1.89 -0.19 -10.75
C GLU A 16 -0.54 0.48 -10.96
N ASP A 17 -0.41 1.19 -12.08
CA ASP A 17 0.72 2.06 -12.36
C ASP A 17 0.52 3.45 -11.77
N LEU A 18 1.45 3.85 -10.90
CA LEU A 18 1.42 5.10 -10.16
C LEU A 18 2.69 5.94 -10.40
N ARG A 19 2.55 7.25 -10.26
CA ARG A 19 3.67 8.18 -10.19
C ARG A 19 3.90 8.56 -8.73
N LEU A 20 5.12 8.31 -8.26
CA LEU A 20 5.56 8.80 -6.95
C LEU A 20 6.39 10.07 -7.18
N ASP A 21 6.06 11.11 -6.43
CA ASP A 21 6.80 12.36 -6.43
C ASP A 21 8.27 12.16 -6.00
N PRO A 22 9.17 13.08 -6.37
CA PRO A 22 10.53 13.06 -5.85
C PRO A 22 10.53 13.28 -4.33
N PRO A 23 11.47 12.66 -3.58
CA PRO A 23 11.58 12.87 -2.14
C PRO A 23 11.93 14.32 -1.82
N GLN A 24 11.39 14.84 -0.72
CA GLN A 24 11.68 16.15 -0.18
C GLN A 24 12.85 16.11 0.82
N ALA A 25 13.18 17.26 1.42
CA ALA A 25 14.22 17.34 2.44
C ALA A 25 13.88 16.47 3.66
N GLY A 26 14.78 15.54 4.00
CA GLY A 26 14.59 14.58 5.10
C GLY A 26 13.92 13.27 4.71
N GLU A 27 13.49 13.12 3.45
CA GLU A 27 12.87 11.90 2.94
C GLU A 27 13.86 11.06 2.13
N VAL A 28 13.57 9.76 2.01
CA VAL A 28 14.30 8.83 1.13
C VAL A 28 13.35 8.12 0.18
N LYS A 29 13.77 7.94 -1.07
CA LYS A 29 13.05 7.12 -2.04
C LYS A 29 13.70 5.75 -2.13
N VAL A 30 12.98 4.72 -1.71
CA VAL A 30 13.47 3.34 -1.69
C VAL A 30 12.97 2.58 -2.91
N ARG A 31 13.86 1.82 -3.55
CA ARG A 31 13.47 0.79 -4.52
C ARG A 31 13.23 -0.51 -3.77
N VAL A 32 11.97 -0.81 -3.48
CA VAL A 32 11.56 -2.04 -2.80
C VAL A 32 11.87 -3.25 -3.69
N ALA A 33 12.65 -4.21 -3.19
CA ALA A 33 12.99 -5.44 -3.90
C ALA A 33 11.99 -6.57 -3.60
N ALA A 34 11.56 -6.66 -2.35
CA ALA A 34 10.53 -7.56 -1.84
C ALA A 34 9.83 -6.87 -0.66
N CYS A 35 8.58 -7.25 -0.39
CA CYS A 35 7.82 -6.88 0.79
C CYS A 35 6.98 -8.09 1.22
N ALA A 36 7.02 -8.46 2.49
CA ALA A 36 6.19 -9.57 3.00
C ALA A 36 4.75 -9.10 3.27
N ILE A 37 3.83 -10.07 3.40
CA ILE A 37 2.44 -9.81 3.79
C ILE A 37 2.32 -10.15 5.26
N CYS A 38 1.96 -9.15 6.06
CA CYS A 38 1.63 -9.33 7.46
C CYS A 38 0.12 -9.42 7.65
N HIS A 39 -0.33 -10.02 8.76
CA HIS A 39 -1.75 -10.14 9.08
C HIS A 39 -2.42 -8.76 9.22
N SER A 40 -1.72 -7.76 9.74
CA SER A 40 -2.27 -6.40 9.88
C SER A 40 -2.59 -5.76 8.52
N ASP A 41 -1.85 -6.07 7.45
CA ASP A 41 -2.17 -5.59 6.10
C ASP A 41 -3.53 -6.17 5.63
N ILE A 42 -3.80 -7.44 5.95
CA ILE A 42 -5.06 -8.12 5.65
C ILE A 42 -6.21 -7.48 6.43
N HIS A 43 -6.05 -7.27 7.74
CA HIS A 43 -7.07 -6.63 8.57
C HIS A 43 -7.44 -5.22 8.10
N LEU A 44 -6.45 -4.44 7.64
CA LEU A 44 -6.69 -3.13 7.07
C LEU A 44 -7.43 -3.22 5.73
N ALA A 45 -7.01 -4.12 4.83
CA ALA A 45 -7.67 -4.32 3.55
C ALA A 45 -9.11 -4.85 3.67
N ASP A 46 -9.40 -5.65 4.71
CA ASP A 46 -10.75 -6.13 5.03
C ASP A 46 -11.62 -5.08 5.72
N GLY A 47 -11.03 -3.95 6.15
CA GLY A 47 -11.73 -2.87 6.84
C GLY A 47 -12.03 -3.14 8.32
N ALA A 48 -11.43 -4.18 8.91
CA ALA A 48 -11.66 -4.57 10.30
C ALA A 48 -11.22 -3.48 11.30
N TRP A 49 -10.24 -2.67 10.94
CA TRP A 49 -9.75 -1.54 11.74
C TRP A 49 -10.12 -0.17 11.13
N GLY A 50 -11.00 -0.15 10.11
CA GLY A 50 -11.31 1.05 9.35
C GLY A 50 -10.13 1.55 8.53
N GLY A 51 -10.05 2.88 8.36
CA GLY A 51 -9.02 3.55 7.56
C GLY A 51 -9.61 4.35 6.40
N THR A 52 -8.73 5.03 5.66
CA THR A 52 -9.12 5.82 4.48
C THR A 52 -8.70 5.08 3.22
N LEU A 53 -9.64 4.94 2.30
CA LEU A 53 -9.40 4.38 0.97
C LEU A 53 -9.46 5.49 -0.10
N PRO A 54 -8.70 5.39 -1.19
CA PRO A 54 -7.80 4.27 -1.54
C PRO A 54 -6.51 4.24 -0.71
N ALA A 55 -5.97 3.05 -0.48
CA ALA A 55 -4.76 2.85 0.31
C ALA A 55 -3.78 1.84 -0.34
N ILE A 56 -2.49 1.98 -0.01
CA ILE A 56 -1.42 1.03 -0.34
C ILE A 56 -0.84 0.57 1.00
N TYR A 57 -0.95 -0.73 1.28
CA TYR A 57 -0.44 -1.36 2.50
C TYR A 57 0.89 -2.08 2.24
N GLY A 58 1.42 -2.79 3.25
CA GLY A 58 2.73 -3.43 3.24
C GLY A 58 3.73 -2.64 4.07
N HIS A 59 4.39 -3.32 5.01
CA HIS A 59 5.28 -2.69 5.99
C HIS A 59 6.44 -3.59 6.45
N GLU A 60 6.77 -4.64 5.68
CA GLU A 60 7.82 -5.62 6.01
C GLU A 60 8.84 -5.77 4.90
#